data_AF-G8S629-F1
#
_entry.id   AF-G8S629-F1
#
_cell.length_a   1.000
_cell.length_b   1.000
_cell.length_c   1.000
_cell.angle_alpha   90.00
_cell.angle_beta   90.00
_cell.angle_gamma   90.00
#
_symmetry.space_group_name_H-M   'P 1'
#
loop_
_entity.id
_entity.type
_entity.pdbx_description
1 polymer ?
#
loop_
_entity_poly.entity_id
_entity_poly.type
_entity_poly.pdbx_seq_one_letter_code
_entity_poly.pdbx_strand_id
1 'polypeptide(L)'
;MHRVRLGRLLLAGVLMIGGCGEYETADQPEQIGATGEWRTPGCEFSREPEFSERGGLRMPLTPAPLRDAMERIEQAGRHRFPDSFAGLEVDQYRVRAIVYRVPRLSTEFDDFIRQTAANTCIVVRDAAHAVAELTTWHDRVAADLAFWQVRGVRIVTIGSRHDGAGVEVGVREVAKARADMPAYYGADAPLIFVEQGPATPFTDGWVVLPEHDD
;
A
#
# COMPACT_ATOMS: atom_id res chain seq x y z
N MET A 1 20.77 58.91 -0.04
CA MET A 1 22.12 58.58 -0.54
C MET A 1 22.00 57.43 -1.53
N HIS A 2 22.37 57.69 -2.78
CA HIS A 2 22.32 56.78 -3.94
C HIS A 2 23.46 55.75 -3.96
N ARG A 3 23.21 54.60 -4.62
CA ARG A 3 24.02 53.85 -5.62
C ARG A 3 23.48 52.40 -5.63
N VAL A 4 22.70 51.90 -6.59
CA VAL A 4 22.88 51.63 -8.04
C VAL A 4 24.14 50.84 -8.40
N ARG A 5 23.93 49.60 -8.89
CA ARG A 5 24.55 48.87 -10.04
C ARG A 5 23.94 47.45 -10.02
N LEU A 6 23.07 46.96 -10.91
CA LEU A 6 22.93 46.95 -12.38
C LEU A 6 23.99 46.11 -13.13
N GLY A 7 23.51 45.02 -13.74
CA GLY A 7 24.16 44.25 -14.81
C GLY A 7 24.70 42.88 -14.34
N ARG A 8 24.50 41.75 -15.02
CA ARG A 8 24.12 41.49 -16.41
C ARG A 8 23.60 40.04 -16.56
N LEU A 9 22.65 39.85 -17.48
CA LEU A 9 22.27 38.56 -18.07
C LEU A 9 23.45 37.90 -18.81
N LEU A 10 23.54 36.57 -18.72
CA LEU A 10 24.04 35.71 -19.80
C LEU A 10 23.13 34.47 -19.90
N LEU A 11 22.53 34.30 -21.08
CA LEU A 11 21.91 33.06 -21.55
C LEU A 11 22.97 31.97 -21.68
N ALA A 12 22.63 30.75 -21.29
CA ALA A 12 23.11 29.54 -21.95
C ALA A 12 22.00 28.48 -21.85
N GLY A 13 21.33 28.25 -22.98
CA GLY A 13 20.44 27.11 -23.14
C GLY A 13 21.24 25.83 -23.25
N VAL A 14 20.80 24.80 -22.55
CA VAL A 14 21.15 23.41 -22.84
C VAL A 14 19.85 22.69 -23.15
N LEU A 15 19.65 22.47 -24.44
CA LEU A 15 18.75 21.47 -25.00
C LEU A 15 19.55 20.17 -25.00
N MET A 16 19.14 19.12 -24.28
CA MET A 16 19.44 17.73 -24.67
C MET A 16 18.43 16.74 -24.06
N ILE A 17 17.66 16.15 -24.98
CA ILE A 17 17.37 14.72 -25.12
C ILE A 17 16.51 14.06 -24.02
N GLY A 18 15.30 13.68 -24.43
CA GLY A 18 14.49 12.70 -23.72
C GLY A 18 15.19 11.34 -23.68
N GLY A 19 15.31 10.81 -22.47
CA GLY A 19 15.46 9.39 -22.20
C GLY A 19 14.16 8.90 -21.59
N CYS A 20 13.40 8.11 -22.35
CA CYS A 20 12.39 7.23 -21.79
C CYS A 20 13.09 6.11 -21.01
N GLY A 21 12.59 5.81 -19.82
CA GLY A 21 12.88 4.57 -19.10
C GLY A 21 14.05 4.68 -18.13
N GLU A 22 13.81 5.28 -16.96
CA GLU A 22 14.58 4.89 -15.78
C GLU A 22 13.91 3.62 -15.24
N TYR A 23 14.44 2.49 -15.67
CA TYR A 23 14.15 1.20 -15.09
C TYR A 23 14.61 1.26 -13.64
N GLU A 24 13.67 1.17 -12.70
CA GLU A 24 13.93 0.94 -11.28
C GLU A 24 14.96 -0.17 -11.17
N THR A 25 16.19 0.22 -10.82
CA THR A 25 17.32 -0.69 -10.72
C THR A 25 17.06 -1.60 -9.53
N ALA A 26 16.84 -2.89 -9.81
CA ALA A 26 16.52 -3.92 -8.82
C ALA A 26 17.68 -4.27 -7.86
N ASP A 27 18.74 -3.46 -7.78
CA ASP A 27 20.01 -3.82 -7.11
C ASP A 27 20.55 -2.73 -6.16
N GLN A 28 19.69 -1.87 -5.59
CA GLN A 28 20.14 -1.11 -4.42
C GLN A 28 20.26 -2.05 -3.21
N PRO A 29 21.45 -2.18 -2.59
CA PRO A 29 21.61 -2.97 -1.38
C PRO A 29 20.76 -2.31 -0.29
N GLU A 30 19.66 -2.99 0.04
CA GLU A 30 18.71 -2.62 1.06
C GLU A 30 19.47 -2.40 2.38
N GLN A 31 19.63 -1.13 2.75
CA GLN A 31 20.42 -0.70 3.90
C GLN A 31 19.71 -1.20 5.16
N ILE A 32 20.30 -2.16 5.86
CA ILE A 32 19.78 -2.68 7.14
C ILE A 32 19.94 -1.55 8.16
N GLY A 33 18.88 -0.75 8.33
CA GLY A 33 18.82 0.33 9.29
C GLY A 33 18.81 -0.20 10.71
N ALA A 34 19.68 0.36 11.55
CA ALA A 34 19.83 0.03 12.96
C ALA A 34 18.66 0.60 13.80
N THR A 35 17.47 0.04 13.58
CA THR A 35 16.31 -0.11 14.48
C THR A 35 15.13 -0.57 13.62
N GLY A 36 14.56 -1.74 13.91
CA GLY A 36 13.15 -2.02 13.59
C GLY A 36 12.86 -3.04 12.49
N GLU A 37 13.61 -3.07 11.38
CA GLU A 37 13.28 -3.93 10.23
C GLU A 37 14.21 -5.14 10.10
N TRP A 38 13.68 -6.28 9.68
CA TRP A 38 14.45 -7.53 9.59
C TRP A 38 13.90 -8.48 8.53
N ARG A 39 14.69 -9.51 8.18
CA ARG A 39 14.28 -10.54 7.22
C ARG A 39 14.60 -11.93 7.75
N THR A 40 13.77 -12.89 7.40
CA THR A 40 13.98 -14.30 7.73
C THR A 40 15.16 -14.88 6.93
N PRO A 41 15.82 -15.95 7.43
CA PRO A 41 16.87 -16.65 6.68
C PRO A 41 16.45 -17.14 5.29
N GLY A 42 15.15 -17.42 5.10
CA GLY A 42 14.60 -17.78 3.80
C GLY A 42 14.79 -16.74 2.69
N CYS A 43 15.17 -15.50 3.02
CA CYS A 43 15.47 -14.44 2.07
C CYS A 43 16.91 -14.47 1.52
N GLU A 44 17.80 -15.30 2.07
CA GLU A 44 19.18 -15.44 1.56
C GLU A 44 19.22 -16.17 0.21
N PHE A 45 18.16 -16.89 -0.15
CA PHE A 45 18.05 -17.68 -1.35
C PHE A 45 17.00 -17.09 -2.29
N SER A 46 17.40 -16.83 -3.54
CA SER A 46 16.45 -16.50 -4.60
C SER A 46 15.64 -17.74 -4.99
N ARG A 47 14.35 -17.57 -5.22
CA ARG A 47 13.45 -18.61 -5.72
C ARG A 47 12.87 -18.18 -7.05
N GLU A 48 12.70 -19.12 -7.96
CA GLU A 48 12.04 -18.85 -9.23
C GLU A 48 10.54 -18.61 -8.98
N PRO A 49 9.95 -17.57 -9.59
CA PRO A 49 8.51 -17.34 -9.51
C PRO A 49 7.72 -18.48 -10.17
N GLU A 50 6.64 -18.88 -9.52
CA GLU A 50 5.68 -19.82 -10.09
C GLU A 50 4.60 -19.06 -10.87
N PHE A 51 4.02 -19.73 -11.87
CA PHE A 51 2.97 -19.14 -12.70
C PHE A 51 1.85 -20.14 -12.95
N SER A 52 0.66 -19.61 -13.23
CA SER A 52 -0.50 -20.39 -13.69
C SER A 52 -1.03 -19.82 -15.00
N GLU A 53 -1.64 -20.66 -15.83
CA GLU A 53 -2.34 -20.22 -17.05
C GLU A 53 -3.85 -20.18 -16.81
N ARG A 54 -4.48 -19.04 -17.11
CA ARG A 54 -5.93 -18.87 -17.03
C ARG A 54 -6.43 -18.07 -18.23
N GLY A 55 -7.23 -18.70 -19.10
CA GLY A 55 -7.75 -18.04 -20.30
C GLY A 55 -6.65 -17.58 -21.27
N GLY A 56 -5.55 -18.32 -21.39
CA GLY A 56 -4.40 -17.95 -22.22
C GLY A 56 -3.49 -16.86 -21.64
N LEU A 57 -3.78 -16.35 -20.43
CA LEU A 57 -2.94 -15.40 -19.71
C LEU A 57 -2.08 -16.14 -18.67
N ARG A 58 -0.77 -15.87 -18.70
CA ARG A 58 0.18 -16.36 -17.69
C ARG A 58 0.20 -15.39 -16.52
N MET A 59 -0.22 -15.86 -15.35
CA MET A 59 -0.33 -15.07 -14.13
C MET A 59 0.67 -15.57 -13.09
N PRO A 60 1.38 -14.66 -12.38
CA PRO A 60 2.23 -15.07 -11.26
C PRO A 60 1.39 -15.73 -10.16
N LEU A 61 2.02 -16.68 -9.45
CA LEU A 61 1.40 -17.47 -8.40
C LEU A 61 2.31 -17.46 -7.17
N THR A 62 1.75 -17.20 -6.00
CA THR A 62 2.46 -17.36 -4.73
C THR A 62 2.66 -18.85 -4.44
N PRO A 63 3.91 -19.34 -4.28
CA PRO A 63 4.19 -20.73 -3.94
C PRO A 63 3.50 -21.16 -2.66
N ALA A 64 3.06 -22.43 -2.61
CA ALA A 64 2.27 -22.94 -1.49
C ALA A 64 2.94 -22.72 -0.11
N PRO A 65 4.24 -22.98 0.09
CA PRO A 65 4.86 -22.74 1.40
C PRO A 65 4.81 -21.27 1.84
N LEU A 66 5.00 -20.32 0.91
CA LEU A 66 4.94 -18.89 1.20
C LEU A 66 3.52 -18.46 1.51
N ARG A 67 2.55 -18.92 0.71
CA ARG A 67 1.12 -18.67 0.96
C ARG A 67 0.70 -19.18 2.34
N ASP A 68 1.05 -20.41 2.70
CA ASP A 68 0.69 -20.99 4.00
C ASP A 68 1.30 -20.22 5.17
N ALA A 69 2.53 -19.71 5.02
CA ALA A 69 3.16 -18.86 6.02
C ALA A 69 2.45 -17.50 6.13
N MET A 70 2.13 -16.86 5.00
CA MET A 70 1.38 -15.61 4.94
C MET A 70 0.02 -15.73 5.61
N GLU A 71 -0.76 -16.77 5.30
CA GLU A 71 -2.09 -17.01 5.87
C GLU A 71 -2.03 -17.14 7.40
N ARG A 72 -1.05 -17.91 7.93
CA ARG A 72 -0.85 -18.04 9.38
C ARG A 72 -0.42 -16.73 10.04
N ILE A 73 0.47 -15.97 9.41
CA ILE A 73 0.93 -14.68 9.90
C ILE A 73 -0.21 -13.66 9.90
N GLU A 74 -0.98 -13.57 8.81
CA GLU A 74 -2.11 -12.65 8.70
C GLU A 74 -3.20 -13.00 9.72
N GLN A 75 -3.58 -14.27 9.84
CA GLN A 75 -4.58 -14.71 10.81
C GLN A 75 -4.16 -14.37 12.24
N ALA A 76 -2.91 -14.69 12.62
CA ALA A 76 -2.41 -14.37 13.95
C ALA A 76 -2.28 -12.85 14.14
N GLY A 77 -1.82 -12.12 13.14
CA GLY A 77 -1.69 -10.67 13.14
C GLY A 77 -3.03 -9.99 13.43
N ARG A 78 -4.10 -10.40 12.74
CA ARG A 78 -5.44 -9.81 12.89
C ARG A 78 -6.14 -10.17 14.20
N HIS A 79 -5.91 -11.36 14.75
CA HIS A 79 -6.69 -11.86 15.88
C HIS A 79 -5.93 -11.92 17.20
N ARG A 80 -4.62 -12.20 17.17
CA ARG A 80 -3.78 -12.38 18.36
C ARG A 80 -2.83 -11.22 18.59
N PHE A 81 -2.38 -10.56 17.52
CA PHE A 81 -1.44 -9.43 17.59
C PHE A 81 -1.97 -8.15 16.92
N PRO A 82 -3.24 -7.76 17.13
CA PRO A 82 -3.87 -6.68 16.36
C PRO A 82 -3.27 -5.30 16.64
N ASP A 83 -2.58 -5.13 17.78
CA ASP A 83 -1.89 -3.90 18.19
C ASP A 83 -0.45 -3.81 17.64
N SER A 84 0.05 -4.88 17.02
CA SER A 84 1.41 -4.96 16.46
C SER A 84 1.39 -5.18 14.96
N PHE A 85 0.41 -5.89 14.42
CA PHE A 85 0.26 -6.13 12.99
C PHE A 85 -0.40 -4.95 12.29
N ALA A 86 0.18 -4.47 11.18
CA ALA A 86 -0.40 -3.41 10.36
C ALA A 86 -0.98 -3.96 9.04
N GLY A 87 -0.30 -4.92 8.43
CA GLY A 87 -0.77 -5.57 7.21
C GLY A 87 0.31 -6.43 6.56
N LEU A 88 -0.01 -6.98 5.39
CA LEU A 88 0.83 -7.89 4.64
C LEU A 88 0.73 -7.58 3.14
N GLU A 89 1.87 -7.60 2.46
CA GLU A 89 1.98 -7.51 1.00
C GLU A 89 2.73 -8.74 0.46
N VAL A 90 2.40 -9.15 -0.77
CA VAL A 90 3.12 -10.20 -1.48
C VAL A 90 3.79 -9.67 -2.73
N ASP A 91 5.09 -9.93 -2.84
CA ASP A 91 5.89 -9.68 -4.03
C ASP A 91 6.10 -11.03 -4.73
N GLN A 92 5.19 -11.35 -5.66
CA GLN A 92 5.15 -12.64 -6.32
C GLN A 92 6.35 -12.86 -7.26
N TYR A 93 6.90 -11.78 -7.81
CA TYR A 93 8.06 -11.83 -8.71
C TYR A 93 9.37 -12.04 -7.96
N ARG A 94 9.47 -11.57 -6.71
CA ARG A 94 10.63 -11.87 -5.83
C ARG A 94 10.37 -13.01 -4.85
N VAL A 95 9.21 -13.66 -4.95
CA VAL A 95 8.79 -14.80 -4.12
C VAL A 95 9.00 -14.52 -2.62
N ARG A 96 8.47 -13.37 -2.17
CA ARG A 96 8.57 -12.93 -0.79
C ARG A 96 7.29 -12.26 -0.31
N ALA A 97 7.10 -12.26 1.00
CA ALA A 97 6.07 -11.44 1.64
C ALA A 97 6.71 -10.33 2.47
N ILE A 98 6.02 -9.20 2.54
CA ILE A 98 6.37 -8.06 3.40
C ILE A 98 5.30 -7.97 4.49
N VAL A 99 5.71 -8.06 5.75
CA VAL A 99 4.84 -7.91 6.91
C VAL A 99 5.12 -6.56 7.54
N TYR A 100 4.10 -5.72 7.62
CA TYR A 100 4.18 -4.41 8.25
C TYR A 100 3.75 -4.51 9.71
N ARG A 101 4.54 -3.92 10.60
CA ARG A 101 4.27 -4.00 12.04
C ARG A 101 4.67 -2.74 12.81
N VAL A 102 3.97 -2.49 13.91
CA VAL A 102 4.31 -1.42 14.86
C VAL A 102 5.39 -1.91 15.84
N PRO A 103 6.60 -1.34 15.85
CA PRO A 103 7.74 -1.87 16.60
C PRO A 103 7.55 -1.87 18.13
N ARG A 104 6.80 -0.91 18.67
CA ARG A 104 6.69 -0.70 20.13
C ARG A 104 6.12 -1.91 20.89
N LEU A 105 5.30 -2.73 20.23
CA LEU A 105 4.60 -3.87 20.84
C LEU A 105 4.90 -5.19 20.09
N SER A 106 5.99 -5.25 19.31
CA SER A 106 6.16 -6.32 18.33
C SER A 106 6.90 -7.56 18.81
N THR A 107 7.51 -7.60 20.00
CA THR A 107 8.44 -8.67 20.38
C THR A 107 7.85 -10.08 20.19
N GLU A 108 6.66 -10.34 20.74
CA GLU A 108 6.01 -11.64 20.62
C GLU A 108 5.54 -11.94 19.19
N PHE A 109 5.13 -10.90 18.45
CA PHE A 109 4.71 -11.04 17.06
C PHE A 109 5.92 -11.34 16.16
N ASP A 110 7.06 -10.71 16.40
CA ASP A 110 8.32 -10.97 15.70
C ASP A 110 8.78 -12.41 15.91
N ASP A 111 8.73 -12.92 17.15
CA ASP A 111 9.05 -14.31 17.44
C ASP A 111 8.08 -15.28 16.77
N PHE A 112 6.80 -14.94 16.73
CA PHE A 112 5.80 -15.72 16.00
C PHE A 112 6.10 -15.76 14.48
N ILE A 113 6.46 -14.63 13.87
CA ILE A 113 6.84 -14.58 12.46
C ILE A 113 8.07 -15.46 12.21
N ARG A 114 9.11 -15.37 13.06
CA ARG A 114 10.33 -16.20 12.92
C ARG A 114 10.01 -17.69 12.94
N GLN A 115 9.16 -18.12 13.86
CA GLN A 115 8.74 -19.53 13.98
C GLN A 115 7.88 -19.98 12.80
N THR A 116 7.01 -19.08 12.30
CA THR A 116 6.03 -19.40 11.24
C THR A 116 6.64 -19.42 9.84
N ALA A 117 7.63 -18.57 9.60
CA ALA A 117 8.23 -18.39 8.28
C ALA A 117 8.97 -19.64 7.78
N ALA A 118 9.46 -20.50 8.69
CA ALA A 118 10.31 -21.64 8.33
C ALA A 118 11.44 -21.20 7.37
N ASN A 119 11.47 -21.76 6.16
CA ASN A 119 12.44 -21.39 5.11
C ASN A 119 11.92 -20.34 4.10
N THR A 120 10.72 -19.79 4.26
CA THR A 120 10.14 -18.79 3.33
C THR A 120 10.78 -17.41 3.50
N CYS A 121 10.79 -16.59 2.45
CA CYS A 121 11.28 -15.22 2.56
C CYS A 121 10.18 -14.28 3.06
N ILE A 122 10.27 -13.90 4.33
CA ILE A 122 9.46 -12.86 4.96
C ILE A 122 10.37 -11.68 5.31
N VAL A 123 9.99 -10.49 4.84
CA VAL A 123 10.58 -9.21 5.20
C VAL A 123 9.65 -8.52 6.17
N VAL A 124 10.18 -8.02 7.27
CA VAL A 124 9.42 -7.29 8.29
C VAL A 124 9.80 -5.82 8.24
N ARG A 125 8.80 -4.97 8.03
CA ARG A 125 8.91 -3.52 7.92
C ARG A 125 8.17 -2.82 9.05
N ASP A 126 8.66 -1.66 9.43
CA ASP A 126 8.01 -0.84 10.44
C ASP A 126 6.81 -0.09 9.85
N ALA A 127 5.76 0.06 10.66
CA ALA A 127 4.55 0.80 10.34
C ALA A 127 4.22 1.80 11.45
N ALA A 128 3.56 2.89 11.07
CA ALA A 128 3.11 3.92 12.01
C ALA A 128 1.89 3.45 12.83
N HIS A 129 0.94 2.78 12.18
CA HIS A 129 -0.33 2.39 12.79
C HIS A 129 -0.59 0.88 12.65
N ALA A 130 -1.17 0.30 13.69
CA ALA A 130 -1.58 -1.10 13.70
C ALA A 130 -3.00 -1.27 13.11
N VAL A 131 -3.33 -2.49 12.71
CA VAL A 131 -4.63 -2.83 12.10
C VAL A 131 -5.79 -2.54 13.04
N ALA A 132 -5.63 -2.74 14.36
CA ALA A 132 -6.66 -2.41 15.35
C ALA A 132 -7.03 -0.92 15.32
N GLU A 133 -6.00 -0.07 15.31
CA GLU A 133 -6.17 1.38 15.25
C GLU A 133 -6.81 1.80 13.93
N LEU A 134 -6.29 1.29 12.81
CA LEU A 134 -6.81 1.64 11.48
C LEU A 134 -8.25 1.14 11.25
N THR A 135 -8.62 0.00 11.83
CA THR A 135 -10.01 -0.50 11.81
C THR A 135 -10.93 0.44 12.58
N THR A 136 -10.49 0.92 13.75
CA THR A 136 -11.27 1.89 14.54
C THR A 136 -11.50 3.18 13.76
N TRP A 137 -10.48 3.69 13.06
CA TRP A 137 -10.62 4.88 12.21
C TRP A 137 -11.49 4.63 10.97
N HIS A 138 -11.32 3.49 10.32
CA HIS A 138 -12.18 3.08 9.20
C HIS A 138 -13.65 3.11 9.61
N ASP A 139 -14.00 2.45 10.72
CA ASP A 139 -15.38 2.34 11.19
C ASP A 139 -15.96 3.70 11.57
N ARG A 140 -15.15 4.58 12.17
CA ARG A 140 -15.54 5.95 12.48
C ARG A 140 -15.86 6.76 11.22
N VAL A 141 -15.01 6.72 10.19
CA VAL A 141 -15.26 7.42 8.92
C VAL A 141 -16.48 6.83 8.20
N ALA A 142 -16.64 5.49 8.24
CA ALA A 142 -17.78 4.80 7.66
C ALA A 142 -19.11 5.20 8.33
N ALA A 143 -19.12 5.35 9.66
CA ALA A 143 -20.30 5.80 10.39
C ALA A 143 -20.73 7.23 10.01
N ASP A 144 -19.79 8.08 9.58
CA ASP A 144 -20.03 9.49 9.24
C ASP A 144 -20.28 9.73 7.74
N LEU A 145 -20.45 8.69 6.92
CA LEU A 145 -20.67 8.82 5.47
C LEU A 145 -21.79 9.81 5.12
N ALA A 146 -22.96 9.69 5.78
CA ALA A 146 -24.09 10.59 5.54
C ALA A 146 -23.81 12.02 6.00
N PHE A 147 -23.08 12.19 7.12
CA PHE A 147 -22.68 13.49 7.66
C PHE A 147 -21.81 14.26 6.67
N TRP A 148 -20.87 13.57 6.01
CA TRP A 148 -19.97 14.15 5.01
C TRP A 148 -20.68 14.44 3.70
N GLN A 149 -21.58 13.57 3.27
CA GLN A 149 -22.38 13.78 2.07
C GLN A 149 -23.21 15.07 2.16
N VAL A 150 -23.88 15.32 3.29
CA VAL A 150 -24.65 16.55 3.52
C VAL A 150 -23.76 17.80 3.50
N ARG A 151 -22.48 17.65 3.83
CA ARG A 151 -21.47 18.74 3.77
C ARG A 151 -20.78 18.87 2.42
N GLY A 152 -21.19 18.10 1.42
CA GLY A 152 -20.62 18.16 0.07
C GLY A 152 -19.25 17.51 -0.04
N VAL A 153 -18.93 16.55 0.83
CA VAL A 153 -17.77 15.65 0.67
C VAL A 153 -18.32 14.27 0.35
N ARG A 154 -18.16 13.84 -0.90
CA ARG A 154 -18.60 12.53 -1.37
C ARG A 154 -17.47 11.53 -1.23
N ILE A 155 -17.56 10.70 -0.19
CA ILE A 155 -16.70 9.54 0.00
C ILE A 155 -17.16 8.41 -0.93
N VAL A 156 -16.23 7.87 -1.70
CA VAL A 156 -16.41 6.77 -2.67
C VAL A 156 -15.87 5.47 -2.10
N THR A 157 -14.72 5.52 -1.44
CA THR A 157 -14.11 4.36 -0.78
C THR A 157 -13.52 4.76 0.57
N ILE A 158 -13.43 3.77 1.45
CA ILE A 158 -12.70 3.85 2.72
C ILE A 158 -11.93 2.54 2.83
N GLY A 159 -10.64 2.60 3.13
CA GLY A 159 -9.83 1.41 3.30
C GLY A 159 -8.59 1.69 4.13
N SER A 160 -8.25 0.79 5.05
CA SER A 160 -6.96 0.84 5.74
C SER A 160 -5.85 0.42 4.78
N ARG A 161 -4.78 1.21 4.69
CA ARG A 161 -3.61 0.80 3.91
C ARG A 161 -2.87 -0.33 4.63
N HIS A 162 -2.47 -1.35 3.88
CA HIS A 162 -1.78 -2.53 4.42
C HIS A 162 -0.34 -2.23 4.89
N ASP A 163 0.24 -1.12 4.45
CA ASP A 163 1.52 -0.60 4.93
C ASP A 163 1.43 0.07 6.31
N GLY A 164 0.22 0.22 6.87
CA GLY A 164 -0.01 0.87 8.15
C GLY A 164 0.16 2.39 8.13
N ALA A 165 0.18 3.02 6.95
CA ALA A 165 0.34 4.48 6.84
C ALA A 165 -0.91 5.26 7.27
N GLY A 166 -2.11 4.65 7.16
CA GLY A 166 -3.36 5.31 7.53
C GLY A 166 -4.60 4.70 6.88
N VAL A 167 -5.73 5.38 7.08
CA VAL A 167 -6.99 5.11 6.40
C VAL A 167 -7.06 5.98 5.14
N GLU A 168 -7.07 5.32 3.99
CA GLU A 168 -7.31 5.93 2.70
C GLU A 168 -8.80 6.22 2.55
N VAL A 169 -9.12 7.48 2.24
CA VAL A 169 -10.48 7.96 1.98
C VAL A 169 -10.52 8.47 0.55
N GLY A 170 -11.10 7.67 -0.33
CA GLY A 170 -11.34 8.06 -1.72
C GLY A 170 -12.50 9.05 -1.79
N VAL A 171 -12.22 10.27 -2.24
CA VAL A 171 -13.21 11.35 -2.34
C VAL A 171 -13.15 12.03 -3.70
N ARG A 172 -14.23 12.71 -4.08
CA ARG A 172 -14.20 13.61 -5.25
C ARG A 172 -13.67 14.99 -4.87
N GLU A 173 -14.10 15.51 -3.73
CA GLU A 173 -13.79 16.87 -3.28
C GLU A 173 -12.54 16.88 -2.39
N VAL A 174 -11.39 16.41 -2.88
CA VAL A 174 -10.15 16.21 -2.10
C VAL A 174 -9.73 17.44 -1.31
N ALA A 175 -9.75 18.62 -1.93
CA ALA A 175 -9.35 19.86 -1.26
C ALA A 175 -10.26 20.19 -0.07
N LYS A 176 -11.57 19.93 -0.19
CA LYS A 176 -12.54 20.15 0.86
C LYS A 176 -12.40 19.12 1.97
N ALA A 177 -12.24 17.84 1.63
CA ALA A 177 -11.99 16.77 2.59
C ALA A 177 -10.73 17.06 3.44
N ARG A 178 -9.63 17.47 2.79
CA ARG A 178 -8.36 17.85 3.46
C ARG A 178 -8.50 19.02 4.42
N ALA A 179 -9.43 19.93 4.20
CA ALA A 179 -9.69 21.06 5.09
C ALA A 179 -10.63 20.66 6.24
N ASP A 180 -11.77 20.04 5.90
CA ASP A 180 -12.88 19.88 6.83
C ASP A 180 -12.73 18.63 7.72
N MET A 181 -12.21 17.52 7.17
CA MET A 181 -12.14 16.25 7.91
C MET A 181 -11.11 16.29 9.06
N PRO A 182 -9.89 16.83 8.90
CA PRO A 182 -8.98 17.01 10.04
C PRO A 182 -9.52 17.95 11.12
N ALA A 183 -10.31 18.97 10.73
CA ALA A 183 -10.95 19.86 11.71
C ALA A 183 -12.04 19.14 12.54
N TYR A 184 -12.69 18.12 11.96
CA TYR A 184 -13.71 17.31 12.64
C TYR A 184 -13.12 16.14 13.44
N TYR A 185 -12.16 15.42 12.86
CA TYR A 185 -11.59 14.21 13.46
C TYR A 185 -10.38 14.47 14.36
N GLY A 186 -9.76 15.64 14.23
CA GLY A 186 -8.47 15.96 14.84
C GLY A 186 -7.34 15.88 13.82
N ALA A 187 -6.32 16.74 13.99
CA ALA A 187 -5.17 16.81 13.09
C ALA A 187 -4.31 15.53 13.10
N ASP A 188 -4.36 14.77 14.19
CA ASP A 188 -3.62 13.51 14.36
C ASP A 188 -4.37 12.29 13.80
N ALA A 189 -5.56 12.48 13.21
CA ALA A 189 -6.29 11.39 12.56
C ALA A 189 -5.48 10.91 11.33
N PRO A 190 -5.18 9.60 11.21
CA PRO A 190 -4.32 9.07 10.15
C PRO A 190 -5.09 8.92 8.84
N LEU A 191 -5.63 10.03 8.32
CA LEU A 191 -6.47 10.06 7.12
C LEU A 191 -5.66 10.48 5.89
N ILE A 192 -5.74 9.68 4.84
CA ILE A 192 -5.07 9.91 3.56
C ILE A 192 -6.15 10.11 2.50
N PHE A 193 -6.21 11.30 1.90
CA PHE A 193 -7.25 11.63 0.92
C PHE A 193 -6.75 11.40 -0.51
N VAL A 194 -7.42 10.53 -1.24
CA VAL A 194 -7.13 10.25 -2.65
C VAL A 194 -8.30 10.67 -3.53
N GLU A 195 -8.00 11.18 -4.72
CA GLU A 195 -9.04 11.52 -5.69
C GLU A 195 -9.61 10.22 -6.27
N GLN A 196 -10.94 10.07 -6.21
CA GLN A 196 -11.61 8.93 -6.80
C GLN A 196 -12.89 9.33 -7.52
N GLY A 197 -12.98 8.93 -8.80
CA GLY A 197 -14.15 9.14 -9.63
C GLY A 197 -15.38 8.32 -9.18
N PRO A 198 -16.54 8.50 -9.83
CA PRO A 198 -17.70 7.63 -9.61
C PRO A 198 -17.33 6.15 -9.78
N ALA A 199 -17.84 5.29 -8.91
CA ALA A 199 -17.98 3.88 -9.26
C ALA A 199 -18.94 3.79 -10.46
N THR A 200 -18.42 3.36 -11.61
CA THR A 200 -19.24 3.03 -12.79
C THR A 200 -19.60 1.55 -12.73
N PRO A 201 -20.89 1.20 -12.56
CA PRO A 201 -21.30 -0.20 -12.64
C PRO A 201 -20.89 -0.77 -14.01
N PHE A 202 -20.33 -1.98 -14.01
CA PHE A 202 -20.26 -2.76 -15.23
C PHE A 202 -21.69 -3.02 -15.68
N THR A 203 -22.14 -2.29 -16.69
CA THR A 203 -23.38 -2.60 -17.39
C THR A 203 -23.00 -3.62 -18.45
N ASP A 204 -23.49 -4.84 -18.27
CA ASP A 204 -23.28 -5.99 -19.15
C ASP A 204 -23.76 -5.68 -20.57
N GLY A 205 -22.88 -5.09 -21.37
CA GLY A 205 -22.99 -5.05 -22.83
C GLY A 205 -22.46 -6.35 -23.41
N TRP A 206 -23.07 -7.50 -23.06
CA TRP A 206 -22.87 -8.71 -23.85
C TRP A 206 -23.46 -8.45 -25.24
N VAL A 207 -22.59 -8.12 -26.19
CA VAL A 207 -22.91 -8.23 -27.61
C VAL A 207 -23.16 -9.72 -27.85
N VAL A 208 -24.44 -10.10 -27.99
CA VAL A 208 -24.82 -11.41 -28.52
C VAL A 208 -24.29 -11.42 -29.96
N LEU A 209 -23.18 -12.12 -30.18
CA LEU A 209 -22.72 -12.41 -31.53
C LEU A 209 -23.79 -13.27 -32.20
N PRO A 210 -24.27 -12.91 -33.42
CA PRO A 210 -25.26 -13.71 -34.11
C PRO A 210 -24.69 -15.11 -34.34
N GLU A 211 -25.48 -16.10 -33.95
CA GLU A 211 -25.25 -17.52 -34.20
C GLU A 211 -25.03 -17.71 -35.71
N HIS A 212 -23.88 -18.26 -36.08
CA HIS A 212 -23.66 -18.72 -37.45
C HIS A 212 -24.48 -20.00 -37.62
N ASP A 213 -25.64 -19.89 -38.26
CA ASP A 213 -26.33 -21.04 -38.84
C ASP A 213 -25.48 -21.55 -40.01
N ASP A 214 -24.94 -22.77 -39.86
CA ASP A 214 -24.38 -23.60 -40.95
C ASP A 214 -25.50 -24.25 -41.78
#